data_AF-A0A0C2VQA7-F1
#
_entry.id   AF-A0A0C2VQA7-F1
#
_cell.length_a   1.000
_cell.length_b   1.000
_cell.length_c   1.000
_cell.angle_alpha   90.00
_cell.angle_beta   90.00
_cell.angle_gamma   90.00
#
_symmetry.space_group_name_H-M   'P 1'
#
loop_
_entity.id
_entity.type
_entity.pdbx_description
1 polymer ?
#
loop_
_entity_poly.entity_id
_entity_poly.type
_entity_poly.pdbx_seq_one_letter_code
_entity_poly.pdbx_strand_id
1 'polypeptide(L)'
;MKRFIIAGFVGLLTLSGCSSDDTSNTSSSTTAEEAEELTVDSVLEDFTDAGLEAEEVRDMTKDDFGMGPMKSEEAKRFLIPSLGADAGGRIFSYENQEDLEEMKDYYETLGEESAMLFSWTAANENILIQINGELPEETFTYYEKVLAGEEVEVTEQASASTTSLREAGEGETYTDELFGKYQVTKVITPEASDYQTGTINFSLDSVKIADFTPQDPSMFEGQESFSVAVMFLTSENTSEETVSFHPFSSVLTTDTKKQIEAEMFLNAGESEHIGQVIQEHQVAYNLGDEGIEDVTELTFTIDGPSQDSMTNGEDVTITVPVE
;
A
#
# COMPACT_ATOMS: atom_id res chain seq x y z
N MET A 1 38.30 -5.63 11.96
CA MET A 1 39.36 -6.66 11.93
C MET A 1 38.83 -7.97 12.52
N LYS A 2 38.44 -8.92 11.67
CA LYS A 2 38.37 -10.34 12.00
C LYS A 2 38.50 -11.10 10.68
N ARG A 3 39.56 -11.90 10.60
CA ARG A 3 40.00 -12.66 9.42
C ARG A 3 39.25 -13.99 9.42
N PHE A 4 38.69 -14.39 8.28
CA PHE A 4 38.36 -15.79 8.02
C PHE A 4 39.13 -16.29 6.80
N ILE A 5 39.50 -17.55 6.92
CA ILE A 5 40.58 -18.24 6.23
C ILE A 5 40.06 -18.92 4.97
N ILE A 6 40.93 -18.87 3.96
CA ILE A 6 40.85 -19.51 2.64
C ILE A 6 40.83 -21.04 2.78
N ALA A 7 39.97 -21.72 2.02
CA ALA A 7 40.19 -23.09 1.60
C ALA A 7 39.83 -23.22 0.12
N GLY A 8 40.87 -23.13 -0.73
CA GLY A 8 40.78 -23.44 -2.15
C GLY A 8 40.82 -24.94 -2.37
N PHE A 9 40.03 -25.43 -3.33
CA PHE A 9 40.18 -26.77 -3.87
C PHE A 9 40.53 -26.66 -5.36
N VAL A 10 41.81 -26.87 -5.65
CA VAL A 10 42.36 -27.03 -6.98
C VAL A 10 42.30 -28.52 -7.32
N GLY A 11 41.50 -28.88 -8.32
CA GLY A 11 41.45 -30.22 -8.92
C GLY A 11 41.91 -30.17 -10.38
N LEU A 12 43.06 -30.80 -10.63
CA LEU A 12 43.85 -30.76 -11.85
C LEU A 12 43.51 -31.94 -12.79
N LEU A 13 43.33 -31.64 -14.08
CA LEU A 13 43.55 -32.41 -15.33
C LEU A 13 43.60 -33.96 -15.31
N THR A 14 42.88 -34.56 -16.28
CA THR A 14 43.45 -35.55 -17.21
C THR A 14 42.91 -35.38 -18.64
N LEU A 15 43.84 -35.24 -19.60
CA LEU A 15 43.66 -35.33 -21.06
C LEU A 15 43.74 -36.79 -21.53
N SER A 16 42.88 -37.20 -22.47
CA SER A 16 43.03 -38.27 -23.48
C SER A 16 41.72 -38.35 -24.27
N GLY A 17 41.60 -38.44 -25.60
CA GLY A 17 42.51 -38.49 -26.74
C GLY A 17 41.65 -38.52 -28.03
N CYS A 18 42.21 -38.11 -29.16
CA CYS A 18 41.52 -38.12 -30.48
C CYS A 18 41.31 -39.53 -31.05
N SER A 19 40.21 -39.75 -31.76
CA SER A 19 40.15 -40.64 -32.94
C SER A 19 38.93 -40.31 -33.83
N SER A 20 39.15 -40.34 -35.14
CA SER A 20 38.25 -39.91 -36.23
C SER A 20 37.13 -40.91 -36.59
N ASP A 21 36.11 -40.35 -37.27
CA ASP A 21 35.14 -40.91 -38.24
C ASP A 21 34.36 -42.19 -37.87
N ASP A 22 33.03 -42.11 -37.75
CA ASP A 22 32.09 -42.52 -38.81
C ASP A 22 30.62 -42.28 -38.42
N THR A 23 29.78 -42.12 -39.45
CA THR A 23 28.34 -41.83 -39.36
C THR A 23 27.55 -43.07 -38.91
N SER A 24 26.80 -42.99 -37.81
CA SER A 24 25.57 -43.81 -37.65
C SER A 24 24.59 -43.22 -36.63
N ASN A 25 23.41 -42.90 -37.15
CA ASN A 25 22.19 -42.51 -36.47
C ASN A 25 21.75 -43.61 -35.48
N THR A 26 21.64 -43.32 -34.18
CA THR A 26 20.73 -44.01 -33.23
C THR A 26 20.56 -43.16 -31.98
N SER A 27 19.30 -42.78 -31.78
CA SER A 27 18.71 -42.17 -30.60
C SER A 27 19.27 -42.74 -29.29
N SER A 28 19.82 -41.86 -28.45
CA SER A 28 20.01 -42.14 -27.04
C SER A 28 19.51 -40.93 -26.28
N SER A 29 18.27 -41.07 -25.80
CA SER A 29 17.62 -40.24 -24.80
C SER A 29 18.58 -39.88 -23.68
N THR A 30 18.99 -38.62 -23.66
CA THR A 30 19.43 -37.96 -22.45
C THR A 30 18.27 -37.03 -22.11
N THR A 31 17.57 -37.38 -21.04
CA THR A 31 16.47 -36.62 -20.44
C THR A 31 16.84 -35.15 -20.38
N ALA A 32 16.27 -34.37 -21.31
CA ALA A 32 16.02 -32.97 -21.06
C ALA A 32 15.01 -32.96 -19.91
N GLU A 33 15.34 -32.27 -18.83
CA GLU A 33 14.34 -31.72 -17.92
C GLU A 33 13.33 -31.00 -18.83
N GLU A 34 12.16 -31.60 -18.99
CA GLU A 34 11.02 -31.00 -19.65
C GLU A 34 10.72 -29.77 -18.80
N ALA A 35 11.06 -28.58 -19.31
CA ALA A 35 10.63 -27.34 -18.68
C ALA A 35 9.11 -27.42 -18.65
N GLU A 36 8.53 -27.59 -17.46
CA GLU A 36 7.09 -27.63 -17.32
C GLU A 36 6.55 -26.29 -17.85
N GLU A 37 5.62 -26.35 -18.81
CA GLU A 37 5.01 -25.15 -19.36
C GLU A 37 4.35 -24.36 -18.23
N LEU A 38 4.56 -23.04 -18.22
CA LEU A 38 3.97 -22.15 -17.25
C LEU A 38 2.43 -22.28 -17.31
N THR A 39 1.79 -22.55 -16.17
CA THR A 39 0.34 -22.73 -16.09
C THR A 39 -0.34 -21.54 -15.42
N VAL A 40 -1.63 -21.35 -15.68
CA VAL A 40 -2.42 -20.31 -15.01
C VAL A 40 -2.40 -20.49 -13.50
N ASP A 41 -2.59 -21.73 -13.02
CA ASP A 41 -2.64 -22.03 -11.59
C ASP A 41 -1.28 -21.84 -10.90
N SER A 42 -0.18 -22.24 -11.53
CA SER A 42 1.15 -22.03 -10.96
C SER A 42 1.47 -20.55 -10.81
N VAL A 43 1.13 -19.72 -11.80
CA VAL A 43 1.37 -18.27 -11.71
C VAL A 43 0.50 -17.60 -10.64
N LEU A 44 -0.75 -18.04 -10.47
CA LEU A 44 -1.62 -17.53 -9.39
C LEU A 44 -1.12 -17.94 -8.00
N GLU A 45 -0.56 -19.15 -7.87
CA GLU A 45 0.12 -19.60 -6.66
C GLU A 45 1.37 -18.76 -6.41
N ASP A 46 2.21 -18.52 -7.43
CA ASP A 46 3.40 -17.68 -7.34
C ASP A 46 3.06 -16.23 -6.92
N PHE A 47 1.96 -15.64 -7.42
CA PHE A 47 1.48 -14.35 -6.96
C PHE A 47 1.16 -14.37 -5.46
N THR A 48 0.41 -15.38 -5.02
CA THR A 48 0.01 -15.52 -3.62
C THR A 48 1.22 -15.77 -2.70
N ASP A 49 2.15 -16.61 -3.13
CA ASP A 49 3.39 -16.94 -2.40
C ASP A 49 4.33 -15.73 -2.33
N ALA A 50 4.32 -14.87 -3.34
CA ALA A 50 4.98 -13.57 -3.32
C ALA A 50 4.24 -12.53 -2.45
N GLY A 51 3.06 -12.84 -1.92
CA GLY A 51 2.26 -11.91 -1.12
C GLY A 51 1.48 -10.87 -1.94
N LEU A 52 1.25 -11.14 -3.22
CA LEU A 52 0.37 -10.35 -4.08
C LEU A 52 -1.07 -10.87 -3.97
N GLU A 53 -2.05 -9.96 -4.06
CA GLU A 53 -3.47 -10.29 -4.00
C GLU A 53 -3.94 -11.04 -5.27
N ALA A 54 -4.31 -12.31 -5.13
CA ALA A 54 -4.90 -13.11 -6.21
C ALA A 54 -6.09 -13.94 -5.68
N GLU A 55 -7.09 -13.25 -5.14
CA GLU A 55 -8.19 -13.88 -4.40
C GLU A 55 -9.38 -14.27 -5.29
N GLU A 56 -10.30 -15.06 -4.73
CA GLU A 56 -11.57 -15.48 -5.37
C GLU A 56 -11.43 -15.96 -6.83
N VAL A 57 -10.36 -16.72 -7.10
CA VAL A 57 -10.07 -17.27 -8.42
C VAL A 57 -11.24 -18.09 -8.97
N ARG A 58 -11.65 -17.79 -10.19
CA ARG A 58 -12.67 -18.56 -10.91
C ARG A 58 -12.42 -18.59 -12.42
N ASP A 59 -12.95 -19.63 -13.06
CA ASP A 59 -12.96 -19.71 -14.53
C ASP A 59 -13.74 -18.54 -15.14
N MET A 60 -13.22 -18.02 -16.24
CA MET A 60 -13.90 -16.99 -17.01
C MET A 60 -15.03 -17.58 -17.85
N THR A 61 -16.15 -16.87 -17.85
CA THR A 61 -17.31 -17.12 -18.70
C THR A 61 -17.30 -16.17 -19.89
N LYS A 62 -18.18 -16.41 -20.87
CA LYS A 62 -18.35 -15.51 -22.02
C LYS A 62 -18.56 -14.04 -21.63
N ASP A 63 -19.26 -13.79 -20.53
CA ASP A 63 -19.53 -12.42 -20.07
C ASP A 63 -18.26 -11.73 -19.58
N ASP A 64 -17.29 -12.48 -19.04
CA ASP A 64 -16.02 -11.97 -18.54
C ASP A 64 -15.08 -11.51 -19.66
N PHE A 65 -15.16 -12.14 -20.84
CA PHE A 65 -14.41 -11.73 -22.04
C PHE A 65 -14.99 -10.47 -22.68
N GLY A 66 -16.25 -10.13 -22.41
CA GLY A 66 -16.92 -8.98 -23.01
C GLY A 66 -16.88 -9.02 -24.54
N MET A 67 -16.16 -8.06 -25.14
CA MET A 67 -15.97 -7.95 -26.59
C MET A 67 -14.60 -8.47 -27.06
N GLY A 68 -13.79 -9.04 -26.16
CA GLY A 68 -12.45 -9.52 -26.45
C GLY A 68 -12.43 -10.89 -27.14
N PRO A 69 -11.29 -11.27 -27.76
CA PRO A 69 -11.11 -12.58 -28.40
C PRO A 69 -11.25 -13.74 -27.39
N MET A 70 -12.00 -14.79 -27.73
CA MET A 70 -12.12 -16.01 -26.90
C MET A 70 -11.23 -17.13 -27.45
N LYS A 71 -9.90 -16.91 -27.46
CA LYS A 71 -8.91 -17.81 -28.07
C LYS A 71 -7.90 -18.42 -27.09
N SER A 72 -8.01 -18.10 -25.80
CA SER A 72 -7.19 -18.70 -24.75
C SER A 72 -7.58 -20.16 -24.50
N GLU A 73 -6.62 -21.00 -24.12
CA GLU A 73 -6.88 -22.37 -23.67
C GLU A 73 -7.53 -22.39 -22.29
N GLU A 74 -6.92 -21.66 -21.35
CA GLU A 74 -7.43 -21.46 -20.01
C GLU A 74 -7.50 -19.96 -19.72
N ALA A 75 -8.54 -19.54 -19.01
CA ALA A 75 -8.72 -18.17 -18.60
C ALA A 75 -9.39 -18.11 -17.24
N LYS A 76 -8.74 -17.44 -16.29
CA LYS A 76 -9.27 -17.22 -14.94
C LYS A 76 -9.33 -15.75 -14.61
N ARG A 77 -10.32 -15.41 -13.79
CA ARG A 77 -10.44 -14.13 -13.14
C ARG A 77 -10.02 -14.28 -11.68
N PHE A 78 -9.30 -13.31 -11.17
CA PHE A 78 -8.95 -13.17 -9.77
C PHE A 78 -9.27 -11.75 -9.28
N LEU A 79 -9.53 -11.60 -7.99
CA LEU A 79 -9.78 -10.33 -7.34
C LEU A 79 -8.50 -9.79 -6.71
N ILE A 80 -8.40 -8.47 -6.71
CA ILE A 80 -7.41 -7.69 -5.98
C ILE A 80 -8.23 -6.81 -5.02
N PRO A 81 -8.55 -7.29 -3.80
CA PRO A 81 -9.47 -6.62 -2.88
C PRO A 81 -9.11 -5.15 -2.61
N SER A 82 -7.81 -4.79 -2.62
CA SER A 82 -7.36 -3.41 -2.48
C SER A 82 -7.86 -2.44 -3.57
N LEU A 83 -8.30 -2.94 -4.73
CA LEU A 83 -8.91 -2.13 -5.81
C LEU A 83 -10.43 -2.02 -5.68
N GLY A 84 -11.04 -2.72 -4.73
CA GLY A 84 -12.49 -2.76 -4.51
C GLY A 84 -13.09 -4.15 -4.72
N ALA A 85 -14.32 -4.32 -4.22
CA ALA A 85 -14.96 -5.64 -4.05
C ALA A 85 -15.18 -6.46 -5.35
N ASP A 86 -15.11 -5.83 -6.52
CA ASP A 86 -15.22 -6.52 -7.82
C ASP A 86 -14.13 -6.06 -8.80
N ALA A 87 -12.98 -5.62 -8.27
CA ALA A 87 -11.83 -5.24 -9.06
C ALA A 87 -10.72 -6.30 -8.94
N GLY A 88 -9.89 -6.40 -9.98
CA GLY A 88 -8.83 -7.39 -10.02
C GLY A 88 -8.25 -7.59 -11.41
N GLY A 89 -7.91 -8.82 -11.72
CA GLY A 89 -7.26 -9.18 -12.97
C GLY A 89 -7.84 -10.42 -13.64
N ARG A 90 -7.34 -10.63 -14.85
CA ARG A 90 -7.58 -11.80 -15.68
C ARG A 90 -6.23 -12.37 -16.05
N ILE A 91 -6.14 -13.70 -16.08
CA ILE A 91 -4.96 -14.44 -16.50
C ILE A 91 -5.38 -15.47 -17.54
N PHE A 92 -4.57 -15.60 -18.58
CA PHE A 92 -4.86 -16.40 -19.76
C PHE A 92 -3.64 -17.26 -20.11
N SER A 93 -3.88 -18.48 -20.59
CA SER A 93 -2.89 -19.29 -21.30
C SER A 93 -3.25 -19.44 -22.77
N TYR A 94 -2.24 -19.53 -23.63
CA TYR A 94 -2.41 -19.67 -25.07
C TYR A 94 -1.52 -20.78 -25.64
N GLU A 95 -2.04 -21.55 -26.60
CA GLU A 95 -1.22 -22.46 -27.41
C GLU A 95 -0.29 -21.70 -28.38
N ASN A 96 -0.67 -20.48 -28.76
CA ASN A 96 0.04 -19.74 -29.79
C ASN A 96 0.25 -18.27 -29.40
N GLN A 97 1.40 -17.75 -29.81
CA GLN A 97 1.81 -16.39 -29.47
C GLN A 97 0.96 -15.31 -30.16
N GLU A 98 0.44 -15.60 -31.35
CA GLU A 98 -0.35 -14.63 -32.14
C GLU A 98 -1.68 -14.31 -31.44
N ASP A 99 -2.35 -15.30 -30.88
CA ASP A 99 -3.61 -15.12 -30.14
C ASP A 99 -3.38 -14.43 -28.79
N LEU A 100 -2.23 -14.67 -28.16
CA LEU A 100 -1.80 -13.93 -26.97
C LEU A 100 -1.60 -12.45 -27.30
N GLU A 101 -0.81 -12.16 -28.34
CA GLU A 101 -0.53 -10.80 -28.81
C GLU A 101 -1.82 -10.08 -29.24
N GLU A 102 -2.76 -10.77 -29.88
CA GLU A 102 -4.07 -10.21 -30.25
C GLU A 102 -4.88 -9.79 -29.02
N MET A 103 -4.89 -10.59 -27.95
CA MET A 103 -5.57 -10.21 -26.71
C MET A 103 -4.87 -9.06 -26.00
N LYS A 104 -3.53 -9.05 -25.99
CA LYS A 104 -2.76 -7.95 -25.40
C LYS A 104 -3.05 -6.64 -26.11
N ASP A 105 -2.96 -6.63 -27.44
CA ASP A 105 -3.25 -5.46 -28.29
C ASP A 105 -4.70 -4.96 -28.11
N TYR A 106 -5.65 -5.88 -27.92
CA TYR A 106 -7.04 -5.53 -27.62
C TYR A 106 -7.17 -4.67 -26.34
N TYR A 107 -6.51 -5.05 -25.25
CA TYR A 107 -6.57 -4.28 -24.00
C TYR A 107 -5.77 -2.97 -24.06
N GLU A 108 -4.59 -2.98 -24.68
CA GLU A 108 -3.78 -1.77 -24.86
C GLU A 108 -4.53 -0.73 -25.70
N THR A 109 -5.14 -1.15 -26.82
CA THR A 109 -5.96 -0.27 -27.67
C THR A 109 -7.14 0.32 -26.91
N LEU A 110 -7.84 -0.47 -26.07
CA LEU A 110 -8.93 0.05 -25.24
C LEU A 110 -8.46 1.15 -24.27
N GLY A 111 -7.28 0.96 -23.67
CA GLY A 111 -6.68 1.96 -22.78
C GLY A 111 -6.27 3.24 -23.51
N GLU A 112 -5.78 3.14 -24.75
CA GLU A 112 -5.48 4.30 -25.60
C GLU A 112 -6.74 5.08 -25.98
N GLU A 113 -7.86 4.40 -26.21
CA GLU A 113 -9.14 5.01 -26.56
C GLU A 113 -9.79 5.75 -25.37
N SER A 114 -9.58 5.27 -24.15
CA SER A 114 -10.15 5.86 -22.93
C SER A 114 -9.36 5.51 -21.68
N ALA A 115 -8.98 6.54 -20.92
CA ALA A 115 -8.36 6.37 -19.61
C ALA A 115 -9.23 5.55 -18.63
N MET A 116 -10.57 5.57 -18.77
CA MET A 116 -11.46 4.74 -17.94
C MET A 116 -11.40 3.24 -18.27
N LEU A 117 -10.83 2.87 -19.42
CA LEU A 117 -10.66 1.49 -19.86
C LEU A 117 -9.19 1.05 -19.80
N PHE A 118 -8.33 1.91 -19.24
CA PHE A 118 -6.92 1.58 -19.07
C PHE A 118 -6.78 0.35 -18.17
N SER A 119 -5.89 -0.54 -18.59
CA SER A 119 -5.53 -1.75 -17.86
C SER A 119 -4.06 -2.04 -18.07
N TRP A 120 -3.44 -2.61 -17.06
CA TRP A 120 -2.07 -3.10 -17.17
C TRP A 120 -2.06 -4.46 -17.86
N THR A 121 -1.09 -4.70 -18.73
CA THR A 121 -0.88 -6.02 -19.34
C THR A 121 0.58 -6.42 -19.31
N ALA A 122 0.85 -7.68 -19.00
CA ALA A 122 2.18 -8.27 -19.06
C ALA A 122 2.07 -9.70 -19.56
N ALA A 123 3.10 -10.18 -20.23
CA ALA A 123 3.14 -11.52 -20.78
C ALA A 123 4.51 -12.16 -20.53
N ASN A 124 4.49 -13.44 -20.15
CA ASN A 124 5.68 -14.28 -20.09
C ASN A 124 5.33 -15.67 -20.63
N GLU A 125 6.17 -16.18 -21.53
CA GLU A 125 5.92 -17.42 -22.25
C GLU A 125 4.51 -17.47 -22.87
N ASN A 126 3.71 -18.46 -22.49
CA ASN A 126 2.33 -18.69 -22.95
C ASN A 126 1.28 -17.97 -22.09
N ILE A 127 1.68 -17.21 -21.06
CA ILE A 127 0.78 -16.56 -20.11
C ILE A 127 0.67 -15.06 -20.39
N LEU A 128 -0.56 -14.55 -20.35
CA LEU A 128 -0.90 -13.12 -20.36
C LEU A 128 -1.70 -12.78 -19.11
N ILE A 129 -1.32 -11.69 -18.45
CA ILE A 129 -2.14 -11.07 -17.41
C ILE A 129 -2.70 -9.74 -17.90
N GLN A 130 -3.92 -9.44 -17.49
CA GLN A 130 -4.55 -8.12 -17.59
C GLN A 130 -5.05 -7.73 -16.21
N ILE A 131 -4.63 -6.58 -15.69
CA ILE A 131 -5.03 -6.09 -14.37
C ILE A 131 -5.70 -4.72 -14.49
N ASN A 132 -6.69 -4.43 -13.64
CA ASN A 132 -7.35 -3.12 -13.58
C ASN A 132 -6.30 -1.99 -13.51
N GLY A 133 -6.46 -0.97 -14.37
CA GLY A 133 -5.52 0.16 -14.49
C GLY A 133 -5.49 1.10 -13.30
N GLU A 134 -6.43 0.98 -12.35
CA GLU A 134 -6.37 1.67 -11.05
C GLU A 134 -5.31 1.08 -10.11
N LEU A 135 -4.75 -0.09 -10.42
CA LEU A 135 -3.59 -0.61 -9.69
C LEU A 135 -2.39 0.33 -9.89
N PRO A 136 -1.67 0.74 -8.82
CA PRO A 136 -0.44 1.50 -8.97
C PRO A 136 0.59 0.74 -9.83
N GLU A 137 1.29 1.46 -10.72
CA GLU A 137 2.31 0.90 -11.62
C GLU A 137 3.41 0.15 -10.85
N GLU A 138 3.79 0.65 -9.68
CA GLU A 138 4.77 0.00 -8.81
C GLU A 138 4.29 -1.38 -8.36
N THR A 139 3.02 -1.50 -7.96
CA THR A 139 2.43 -2.78 -7.57
C THR A 139 2.31 -3.70 -8.78
N PHE A 140 1.89 -3.19 -9.94
CA PHE A 140 1.84 -3.96 -11.18
C PHE A 140 3.21 -4.53 -11.58
N THR A 141 4.28 -3.77 -11.36
CA THR A 141 5.66 -4.20 -11.63
C THR A 141 6.04 -5.45 -10.82
N TYR A 142 5.47 -5.66 -9.62
CA TYR A 142 5.68 -6.90 -8.88
C TYR A 142 4.98 -8.10 -9.54
N TYR A 143 3.76 -7.93 -10.04
CA TYR A 143 3.10 -8.99 -10.83
C TYR A 143 3.92 -9.34 -12.08
N GLU A 144 4.46 -8.34 -12.78
CA GLU A 144 5.32 -8.56 -13.96
C GLU A 144 6.59 -9.35 -13.60
N LYS A 145 7.24 -9.02 -12.49
CA LYS A 145 8.44 -9.73 -12.00
C LYS A 145 8.16 -11.17 -11.60
N VAL A 146 7.11 -11.40 -10.81
CA VAL A 146 6.70 -12.75 -10.42
C VAL A 146 6.32 -13.57 -11.64
N LEU A 147 5.58 -12.97 -12.59
CA LEU A 147 5.25 -13.61 -13.86
C LEU A 147 6.51 -13.99 -14.67
N ALA A 148 7.57 -13.18 -14.61
CA ALA A 148 8.86 -13.46 -15.24
C ALA A 148 9.74 -14.47 -14.47
N GLY A 149 9.25 -15.01 -13.34
CA GLY A 149 9.98 -15.96 -12.50
C GLY A 149 11.10 -15.34 -11.67
N GLU A 150 11.05 -14.02 -11.44
CA GLU A 150 12.01 -13.34 -10.57
C GLU A 150 11.63 -13.52 -9.10
N GLU A 151 12.61 -13.82 -8.23
CA GLU A 151 12.41 -13.77 -6.79
C GLU A 151 12.14 -12.32 -6.37
N VAL A 152 10.90 -12.06 -5.98
CA VAL A 152 10.49 -10.77 -5.46
C VAL A 152 10.51 -10.86 -3.93
N GLU A 153 11.46 -10.16 -3.29
CA GLU A 153 11.26 -9.77 -1.90
C GLU A 153 10.20 -8.68 -1.90
N VAL A 154 8.92 -9.07 -1.76
CA VAL A 154 7.85 -8.14 -1.47
C VAL A 154 8.11 -7.62 -0.07
N THR A 155 8.88 -6.54 0.04
CA THR A 155 8.98 -5.76 1.26
C THR A 155 7.59 -5.24 1.54
N GLU A 156 6.84 -5.81 2.48
CA GLU A 156 5.58 -5.35 3.11
C GLU A 156 4.88 -4.11 2.47
N GLN A 157 4.56 -4.16 1.17
CA GLN A 157 4.07 -2.99 0.40
C GLN A 157 2.93 -3.33 -0.55
N ALA A 158 2.47 -4.60 -0.59
CA ALA A 158 1.38 -5.01 -1.47
C ALA A 158 0.15 -5.56 -0.72
N SER A 159 0.05 -5.38 0.61
CA SER A 159 -1.17 -5.71 1.35
C SER A 159 -1.62 -4.49 2.15
N ALA A 160 -2.89 -4.12 1.92
CA ALA A 160 -3.62 -2.96 2.43
C ALA A 160 -3.21 -1.59 1.84
N SER A 161 -3.60 -1.33 0.58
CA SER A 161 -3.92 0.04 0.19
C SER A 161 -5.23 0.43 0.89
N THR A 162 -5.14 0.95 2.11
CA THR A 162 -6.29 1.58 2.77
C THR A 162 -6.62 2.90 2.07
N THR A 163 -7.90 3.17 1.82
CA THR A 163 -8.38 4.39 1.16
C THR A 163 -7.96 5.67 1.88
N SER A 164 -7.66 5.59 3.18
CA SER A 164 -7.21 6.72 3.99
C SER A 164 -6.34 6.29 5.17
N LEU A 165 -5.44 7.17 5.62
CA LEU A 165 -4.65 6.96 6.85
C LEU A 165 -5.54 6.68 8.07
N ARG A 166 -6.76 7.23 8.10
CA ARG A 166 -7.76 7.00 9.16
C ARG A 166 -8.18 5.53 9.25
N GLU A 167 -8.19 4.80 8.14
CA GLU A 167 -8.57 3.39 8.08
C GLU A 167 -7.39 2.43 8.31
N ALA A 168 -6.15 2.88 8.04
CA ALA A 168 -4.92 2.08 8.15
C ALA A 168 -4.70 1.41 9.53
N GLY A 169 -4.69 0.09 9.59
CA GLY A 169 -4.36 -0.71 10.77
C GLY A 169 -2.86 -0.73 11.11
N GLU A 170 -2.52 -1.38 12.22
CA GLU A 170 -1.10 -1.62 12.58
C GLU A 170 -0.41 -2.48 11.52
N GLY A 171 0.80 -2.10 11.13
CA GLY A 171 1.56 -2.76 10.07
C GLY A 171 1.18 -2.32 8.67
N GLU A 172 0.08 -1.58 8.49
CA GLU A 172 -0.35 -1.12 7.16
C GLU A 172 0.38 0.15 6.73
N THR A 173 0.52 0.30 5.42
CA THR A 173 1.07 1.50 4.79
C THR A 173 -0.05 2.35 4.22
N TYR A 174 0.08 3.66 4.35
CA TYR A 174 -0.72 4.62 3.59
C TYR A 174 0.19 5.60 2.87
N THR A 175 -0.04 5.83 1.57
CA THR A 175 0.71 6.81 0.78
C THR A 175 -0.15 8.03 0.51
N ASP A 176 0.29 9.18 1.01
CA ASP A 176 -0.20 10.49 0.59
C ASP A 176 0.62 10.93 -0.63
N GLU A 177 -0.05 11.06 -1.78
CA GLU A 177 0.58 11.43 -3.05
C GLU A 177 1.21 12.83 -3.05
N LEU A 178 0.89 13.69 -2.09
CA LEU A 178 1.45 15.03 -1.96
C LEU A 178 2.59 15.09 -0.95
N PHE A 179 2.44 14.42 0.20
CA PHE A 179 3.31 14.64 1.34
C PHE A 179 4.30 13.51 1.59
N GLY A 180 3.89 12.26 1.47
CA GLY A 180 4.74 11.14 1.84
C GLY A 180 4.00 9.88 2.22
N LYS A 181 4.79 8.90 2.65
CA LYS A 181 4.32 7.58 3.01
C LYS A 181 4.32 7.41 4.53
N TYR A 182 3.26 6.83 5.06
CA TYR A 182 3.08 6.45 6.45
C TYR A 182 3.18 4.93 6.55
N GLN A 183 4.01 4.44 7.45
CA GLN A 183 4.00 3.05 7.90
C GLN A 183 3.43 3.03 9.31
N VAL A 184 2.20 2.57 9.49
CA VAL A 184 1.54 2.58 10.80
C VAL A 184 2.19 1.52 11.69
N THR A 185 2.72 1.95 12.83
CA THR A 185 3.39 1.08 13.80
C THR A 185 2.52 0.78 15.01
N LYS A 186 1.54 1.64 15.31
CA LYS A 186 0.63 1.47 16.44
C LYS A 186 -0.71 2.17 16.20
N VAL A 187 -1.81 1.54 16.64
CA VAL A 187 -3.15 2.13 16.66
C VAL A 187 -3.67 2.11 18.09
N ILE A 188 -3.96 3.30 18.62
CA ILE A 188 -4.40 3.51 19.98
C ILE A 188 -5.86 3.95 19.95
N THR A 189 -6.74 3.15 20.55
CA THR A 189 -8.14 3.52 20.78
C THR A 189 -8.30 4.07 22.20
N PRO A 190 -8.76 5.31 22.39
CA PRO A 190 -8.90 5.90 23.72
C PRO A 190 -10.02 5.23 24.53
N GLU A 191 -9.84 5.10 25.85
CA GLU A 191 -10.89 4.59 26.75
C GLU A 191 -12.09 5.54 26.85
N ALA A 192 -11.83 6.86 26.83
CA ALA A 192 -12.83 7.91 26.77
C ALA A 192 -12.73 8.62 25.43
N SER A 193 -13.79 8.50 24.63
CA SER A 193 -13.86 9.09 23.29
C SER A 193 -14.58 10.43 23.27
N ASP A 194 -15.64 10.63 24.05
CA ASP A 194 -16.54 11.78 23.88
C ASP A 194 -16.23 12.97 24.81
N TYR A 195 -16.17 14.15 24.20
CA TYR A 195 -15.87 15.42 24.85
C TYR A 195 -16.85 16.50 24.40
N GLN A 196 -17.00 17.54 25.23
CA GLN A 196 -17.81 18.71 24.91
C GLN A 196 -17.08 19.98 25.35
N THR A 197 -17.04 20.97 24.46
CA THR A 197 -16.58 22.31 24.77
C THR A 197 -17.42 23.34 24.02
N GLY A 198 -18.05 24.25 24.76
CA GLY A 198 -19.02 25.17 24.17
C GLY A 198 -20.19 24.44 23.52
N THR A 199 -20.43 24.74 22.24
CA THR A 199 -21.45 24.08 21.40
C THR A 199 -20.89 22.93 20.56
N ILE A 200 -19.59 22.64 20.66
CA ILE A 200 -18.93 21.54 19.96
C ILE A 200 -18.97 20.30 20.84
N ASN A 201 -19.57 19.25 20.33
CA ASN A 201 -19.34 17.88 20.80
C ASN A 201 -18.26 17.28 19.90
N PHE A 202 -17.30 16.55 20.45
CA PHE A 202 -16.34 15.84 19.60
C PHE A 202 -15.91 14.51 20.21
N SER A 203 -15.58 13.55 19.34
CA SER A 203 -14.99 12.29 19.70
C SER A 203 -13.52 12.24 19.30
N LEU A 204 -12.66 11.71 20.17
CA LEU A 204 -11.37 11.18 19.78
C LEU A 204 -11.57 9.75 19.30
N ASP A 205 -11.36 9.52 18.01
CA ASP A 205 -11.67 8.25 17.35
C ASP A 205 -10.50 7.28 17.51
N SER A 206 -9.28 7.77 17.24
CA SER A 206 -8.03 7.02 17.45
C SER A 206 -6.82 7.95 17.47
N VAL A 207 -5.70 7.44 17.98
CA VAL A 207 -4.37 8.00 17.78
C VAL A 207 -3.51 6.95 17.10
N LYS A 208 -2.83 7.29 16.01
CA LYS A 208 -1.91 6.38 15.33
C LYS A 208 -0.48 6.84 15.51
N ILE A 209 0.43 5.90 15.69
CA ILE A 209 1.85 6.13 15.55
C ILE A 209 2.27 5.55 14.21
N ALA A 210 3.03 6.31 13.43
CA ALA A 210 3.54 5.85 12.15
C ALA A 210 4.96 6.37 11.91
N ASP A 211 5.75 5.60 11.17
CA ASP A 211 6.97 6.11 10.56
C ASP A 211 6.61 6.81 9.26
N PHE A 212 6.92 8.10 9.16
CA PHE A 212 6.65 8.91 8.00
C PHE A 212 7.91 9.08 7.16
N THR A 213 7.77 8.91 5.85
CA THR A 213 8.81 9.14 4.86
C THR A 213 8.31 10.21 3.89
N PRO A 214 8.82 11.46 3.97
CA PRO A 214 8.41 12.53 3.08
C PRO A 214 8.75 12.23 1.62
N GLN A 215 7.90 12.68 0.69
CA GLN A 215 8.27 12.71 -0.73
C GLN A 215 9.36 13.74 -1.03
N ASP A 216 9.26 14.91 -0.39
CA ASP A 216 10.28 15.96 -0.43
C ASP A 216 10.73 16.27 1.01
N PRO A 217 11.88 15.73 1.45
CA PRO A 217 12.45 16.01 2.76
C PRO A 217 12.62 17.51 3.05
N SER A 218 12.77 18.37 2.03
CA SER A 218 12.96 19.81 2.25
C SER A 218 11.73 20.51 2.84
N MET A 219 10.54 19.90 2.74
CA MET A 219 9.32 20.37 3.42
C MET A 219 9.36 20.12 4.94
N PHE A 220 10.17 19.17 5.39
CA PHE A 220 10.24 18.69 6.79
C PHE A 220 11.67 18.81 7.32
N GLU A 221 12.26 20.00 7.19
CA GLU A 221 13.61 20.32 7.70
C GLU A 221 14.75 19.43 7.18
N GLY A 222 14.54 18.71 6.08
CA GLY A 222 15.50 17.77 5.51
C GLY A 222 15.48 16.38 6.15
N GLN A 223 14.49 16.05 6.98
CA GLN A 223 14.34 14.73 7.56
C GLN A 223 13.94 13.71 6.49
N GLU A 224 14.73 12.65 6.32
CA GLU A 224 14.45 11.58 5.35
C GLU A 224 13.36 10.61 5.86
N SER A 225 13.24 10.47 7.18
CA SER A 225 12.16 9.75 7.85
C SER A 225 12.08 10.20 9.32
N PHE A 226 10.89 10.17 9.89
CA PHE A 226 10.65 10.46 11.30
C PHE A 226 9.33 9.84 11.78
N SER A 227 9.21 9.57 13.07
CA SER A 227 7.94 9.08 13.61
C SER A 227 6.95 10.22 13.83
N VAL A 228 5.68 9.95 13.58
CA VAL A 228 4.56 10.87 13.78
C VAL A 228 3.51 10.25 14.70
N ALA A 229 2.91 11.08 15.55
CA ALA A 229 1.63 10.77 16.17
C ALA A 229 0.52 11.46 15.37
N VAL A 230 -0.54 10.75 15.03
CA VAL A 230 -1.66 11.27 14.23
C VAL A 230 -2.96 11.07 15.01
N MET A 231 -3.57 12.18 15.42
CA MET A 231 -4.80 12.22 16.18
C MET A 231 -5.99 12.37 15.22
N PHE A 232 -6.93 11.44 15.30
CA PHE A 232 -8.16 11.43 14.51
C PHE A 232 -9.37 11.77 15.38
N LEU A 233 -10.09 12.82 15.02
CA LEU A 233 -11.27 13.29 15.73
C LEU A 233 -12.44 13.53 14.79
N THR A 234 -13.64 13.43 15.36
CA THR A 234 -14.90 13.81 14.73
C THR A 234 -15.59 14.83 15.62
N SER A 235 -16.08 15.92 15.03
CA SER A 235 -16.69 17.04 15.76
C SER A 235 -18.04 17.39 15.18
N GLU A 236 -18.97 17.78 16.04
CA GLU A 236 -20.31 18.24 15.69
C GLU A 236 -20.56 19.60 16.36
N ASN A 237 -20.93 20.60 15.55
CA ASN A 237 -21.52 21.81 16.10
C ASN A 237 -23.02 21.60 16.32
N THR A 238 -23.47 21.78 17.56
CA THR A 238 -24.88 21.63 17.92
C THR A 238 -25.69 22.91 17.77
N SER A 239 -25.06 24.02 17.42
CA SER A 239 -25.72 25.32 17.24
C SER A 239 -26.02 25.62 15.77
N GLU A 240 -27.01 26.50 15.52
CA GLU A 240 -27.33 26.98 14.16
C GLU A 240 -26.33 28.04 13.66
N GLU A 241 -25.48 28.58 14.54
CA GLU A 241 -24.53 29.63 14.22
C GLU A 241 -23.20 29.06 13.71
N THR A 242 -22.40 29.88 13.05
CA THR A 242 -21.03 29.52 12.69
C THR A 242 -20.14 29.51 13.93
N VAL A 243 -19.41 28.42 14.12
CA VAL A 243 -18.44 28.23 15.21
C VAL A 243 -17.11 27.77 14.62
N SER A 244 -16.02 28.36 15.08
CA SER A 244 -14.66 27.99 14.67
C SER A 244 -14.02 27.10 15.73
N PHE A 245 -13.64 25.89 15.36
CA PHE A 245 -12.94 24.92 16.20
C PHE A 245 -11.61 24.57 15.52
N HIS A 246 -10.48 24.83 16.18
CA HIS A 246 -9.14 24.76 15.58
C HIS A 246 -8.30 23.64 16.19
N PRO A 247 -8.60 22.36 15.91
CA PRO A 247 -7.80 21.25 16.41
C PRO A 247 -6.38 21.27 15.83
N PHE A 248 -6.14 21.93 14.69
CA PHE A 248 -4.80 22.10 14.10
C PHE A 248 -3.89 23.05 14.88
N SER A 249 -4.40 23.74 15.91
CA SER A 249 -3.61 24.57 16.82
C SER A 249 -3.31 23.87 18.15
N SER A 250 -3.68 22.58 18.26
CA SER A 250 -3.46 21.82 19.49
C SER A 250 -2.00 21.49 19.73
N VAL A 251 -1.69 21.21 21.00
CA VAL A 251 -0.34 20.89 21.47
C VAL A 251 -0.33 19.48 22.07
N LEU A 252 0.59 18.65 21.60
CA LEU A 252 0.92 17.37 22.21
C LEU A 252 2.00 17.57 23.28
N THR A 253 1.77 17.03 24.47
CA THR A 253 2.78 16.90 25.53
C THR A 253 3.01 15.41 25.84
N THR A 254 4.27 14.98 25.84
CA THR A 254 4.67 13.62 26.25
C THR A 254 5.01 13.55 27.74
N ASP A 255 4.99 12.36 28.32
CA ASP A 255 5.51 12.09 29.68
C ASP A 255 7.03 12.32 29.80
N THR A 256 7.76 12.30 28.68
CA THR A 256 9.15 12.76 28.57
C THR A 256 9.29 14.30 28.64
N LYS A 257 8.18 15.02 28.80
CA LYS A 257 8.05 16.49 28.96
C LYS A 257 8.38 17.29 27.70
N LYS A 258 8.28 16.67 26.52
CA LYS A 258 8.35 17.39 25.25
C LYS A 258 6.99 18.00 24.92
N GLN A 259 7.01 19.20 24.38
CA GLN A 259 5.84 19.85 23.78
C GLN A 259 6.05 19.91 22.28
N ILE A 260 5.04 19.48 21.53
CA ILE A 260 5.07 19.31 20.10
C ILE A 260 3.81 19.98 19.55
N GLU A 261 4.01 20.96 18.67
CA GLU A 261 2.91 21.62 17.96
C GLU A 261 2.46 20.75 16.79
N ALA A 262 1.22 20.93 16.34
CA ALA A 262 0.70 20.19 15.21
C ALA A 262 1.47 20.51 13.91
N GLU A 263 1.79 19.47 13.14
CA GLU A 263 2.47 19.55 11.86
C GLU A 263 1.51 20.01 10.76
N MET A 264 1.67 21.25 10.33
CA MET A 264 0.72 21.94 9.46
C MET A 264 0.49 21.21 8.13
N PHE A 265 1.54 20.63 7.54
CA PHE A 265 1.42 19.99 6.22
C PHE A 265 0.65 18.68 6.25
N LEU A 266 0.65 17.99 7.38
CA LEU A 266 0.06 16.66 7.51
C LEU A 266 -1.35 16.70 8.14
N ASN A 267 -1.85 17.89 8.44
CA ASN A 267 -3.20 18.09 8.98
C ASN A 267 -4.24 18.07 7.87
N ALA A 268 -5.44 17.55 8.17
CA ALA A 268 -6.57 17.55 7.24
C ALA A 268 -7.90 17.80 7.96
N GLY A 269 -8.84 18.43 7.27
CA GLY A 269 -10.16 18.81 7.79
C GLY A 269 -10.39 20.32 7.72
N GLU A 270 -11.55 20.76 8.21
CA GLU A 270 -11.98 22.15 8.19
C GLU A 270 -12.09 22.68 9.62
N SER A 271 -11.76 23.96 9.86
CA SER A 271 -11.90 24.53 11.22
C SER A 271 -13.21 25.28 11.46
N GLU A 272 -14.03 25.50 10.43
CA GLU A 272 -15.28 26.26 10.56
C GLU A 272 -16.50 25.36 10.39
N HIS A 273 -17.34 25.32 11.42
CA HIS A 273 -18.64 24.65 11.40
C HIS A 273 -19.73 25.66 11.09
N ILE A 274 -20.23 25.67 9.86
CA ILE A 274 -21.34 26.56 9.45
C ILE A 274 -22.67 25.89 9.79
N GLY A 275 -23.21 26.24 10.97
CA GLY A 275 -24.42 25.63 11.51
C GLY A 275 -24.17 24.20 12.01
N GLN A 276 -25.23 23.38 12.00
CA GLN A 276 -25.20 22.04 12.58
C GLN A 276 -24.58 21.02 11.63
N VAL A 277 -23.25 20.96 11.61
CA VAL A 277 -22.48 20.07 10.74
C VAL A 277 -21.51 19.20 11.54
N ILE A 278 -21.22 18.03 10.98
CA ILE A 278 -20.20 17.11 11.46
C ILE A 278 -18.96 17.26 10.59
N GLN A 279 -17.78 17.27 11.20
CA GLN A 279 -16.49 17.35 10.52
C GLN A 279 -15.50 16.37 11.14
N GLU A 280 -14.74 15.72 10.27
CA GLU A 280 -13.62 14.84 10.62
C GLU A 280 -12.30 15.62 10.47
N HIS A 281 -11.36 15.31 11.36
CA HIS A 281 -10.05 15.97 11.40
C HIS A 281 -8.93 14.96 11.57
N GLN A 282 -7.80 15.27 10.96
CA GLN A 282 -6.51 14.61 11.13
C GLN A 282 -5.53 15.66 11.65
N VAL A 283 -4.92 15.41 12.80
CA VAL A 283 -3.91 16.29 13.39
C VAL A 283 -2.62 15.51 13.63
N ALA A 284 -1.56 15.85 12.91
CA ALA A 284 -0.28 15.15 13.00
C ALA A 284 0.70 15.90 13.90
N TYR A 285 1.62 15.18 14.54
CA TYR A 285 2.68 15.72 15.39
C TYR A 285 3.98 15.01 15.06
N ASN A 286 5.01 15.77 14.69
CA ASN A 286 6.35 15.23 14.41
C ASN A 286 7.04 14.89 15.74
N LEU A 287 7.18 13.59 16.05
CA LEU A 287 7.88 13.11 17.26
C LEU A 287 9.41 13.17 17.10
N GLY A 288 9.90 13.39 15.88
CA GLY A 288 11.30 13.38 15.51
C GLY A 288 11.92 11.99 15.64
N ASP A 289 13.25 11.96 15.77
CA ASP A 289 14.04 10.72 15.82
C ASP A 289 13.89 9.95 17.16
N GLU A 290 13.32 10.57 18.20
CA GLU A 290 13.08 9.89 19.48
C GLU A 290 11.99 8.82 19.38
N GLY A 291 11.13 8.91 18.36
CA GLY A 291 10.04 7.96 18.16
C GLY A 291 9.04 7.94 19.32
N ILE A 292 8.49 6.75 19.59
CA ILE A 292 7.52 6.52 20.67
C ILE A 292 8.03 5.53 21.73
N GLU A 293 9.21 4.93 21.57
CA GLU A 293 9.67 3.81 22.42
C GLU A 293 9.77 4.16 23.92
N ASP A 294 10.13 5.41 24.23
CA ASP A 294 10.27 5.92 25.60
C ASP A 294 9.02 6.70 26.09
N VAL A 295 7.98 6.82 25.26
CA VAL A 295 6.77 7.60 25.57
C VAL A 295 5.65 6.65 26.00
N THR A 296 5.21 6.78 27.25
CA THR A 296 4.11 5.95 27.78
C THR A 296 2.76 6.64 27.75
N GLU A 297 2.74 7.96 27.52
CA GLU A 297 1.53 8.77 27.58
C GLU A 297 1.62 9.97 26.63
N LEU A 298 0.53 10.20 25.89
CA LEU A 298 0.33 11.35 25.01
C LEU A 298 -0.78 12.22 25.59
N THR A 299 -0.48 13.48 25.88
CA THR A 299 -1.47 14.45 26.39
C THR A 299 -1.69 15.55 25.36
N PHE A 300 -2.86 15.56 24.73
CA PHE A 300 -3.28 16.57 23.76
C PHE A 300 -4.03 17.70 24.48
N THR A 301 -3.69 18.95 24.17
CA THR A 301 -4.42 20.14 24.62
C THR A 301 -5.02 20.84 23.42
N ILE A 302 -6.35 20.90 23.36
CA ILE A 302 -7.12 21.48 22.27
C ILE A 302 -7.82 22.74 22.79
N ASP A 303 -7.59 23.87 22.12
CA ASP A 303 -8.20 25.14 22.49
C ASP A 303 -9.73 25.10 22.33
N GLY A 304 -10.42 25.80 23.23
CA GLY A 304 -11.87 25.97 23.13
C GLY A 304 -12.29 26.66 21.82
N PRO A 305 -13.48 26.34 21.27
CA PRO A 305 -13.97 26.96 20.06
C PRO A 305 -14.21 28.46 20.24
N SER A 306 -14.30 29.17 19.12
CA SER A 306 -14.62 30.59 19.10
C SER A 306 -15.80 30.92 18.20
N GLN A 307 -16.50 31.99 18.54
CA GLN A 307 -17.62 32.54 17.80
C GLN A 307 -17.48 34.07 17.80
N ASP A 308 -17.60 34.70 16.63
CA ASP A 308 -17.42 36.16 16.49
C ASP A 308 -16.10 36.70 17.11
N SER A 309 -15.02 35.93 16.97
CA SER A 309 -13.70 36.23 17.57
C SER A 309 -13.65 36.21 19.10
N MET A 310 -14.66 35.64 19.76
CA MET A 310 -14.69 35.42 21.21
C MET A 310 -14.66 33.92 21.49
N THR A 311 -13.77 33.48 22.37
CA THR A 311 -13.75 32.09 22.86
C THR A 311 -15.09 31.77 23.52
N ASN A 312 -15.67 30.64 23.13
CA ASN A 312 -16.96 30.15 23.62
C ASN A 312 -16.86 28.67 23.98
N GLY A 313 -15.91 28.34 24.85
CA GLY A 313 -15.64 27.01 25.36
C GLY A 313 -14.39 27.03 26.24
N GLU A 314 -14.16 25.94 26.97
CA GLU A 314 -12.93 25.73 27.73
C GLU A 314 -11.96 24.88 26.90
N ASP A 315 -10.66 25.05 27.13
CA ASP A 315 -9.65 24.17 26.55
C ASP A 315 -9.85 22.75 27.09
N VAL A 316 -9.64 21.75 26.23
CA VAL A 316 -9.81 20.35 26.59
C VAL A 316 -8.47 19.65 26.59
N THR A 317 -8.15 18.97 27.68
CA THR A 317 -6.97 18.12 27.80
C THR A 317 -7.36 16.65 27.74
N ILE A 318 -6.74 15.90 26.83
CA ILE A 318 -7.00 14.49 26.58
C ILE A 318 -5.71 13.72 26.75
N THR A 319 -5.73 12.73 27.63
CA THR A 319 -4.56 11.90 27.92
C THR A 319 -4.81 10.48 27.43
N VAL A 320 -3.89 9.98 26.62
CA VAL A 320 -3.98 8.68 25.96
C VAL A 320 -2.75 7.85 26.34
N PRO A 321 -2.91 6.67 26.97
CA PRO A 321 -1.80 5.78 27.27
C PRO A 321 -1.30 5.07 26.00
N VAL A 322 0.02 4.86 25.92
CA VAL A 322 0.71 4.18 24.81
C VAL A 322 1.19 2.81 25.30
N GLU A 323 0.27 1.92 25.68
CA GLU A 323 0.62 0.55 26.13
C GLU A 323 1.02 -0.38 24.99
#